data_AF-A0A1L8PEA2-F1
#
_entry.id   AF-A0A1L8PEA2-F1
#
_cell.length_a   1.000
_cell.length_b   1.000
_cell.length_c   1.000
_cell.angle_alpha   90.00
_cell.angle_beta   90.00
_cell.angle_gamma   90.00
#
_symmetry.space_group_name_H-M   'P 1'
#
loop_
_entity.id
_entity.type
_entity.pdbx_description
1 polymer ?
#
loop_
_entity_poly.entity_id
_entity_poly.type
_entity_poly.pdbx_seq_one_letter_code
_entity_poly.pdbx_strand_id
1 'polypeptide(L)' 'MILKNRKWENASRSTIFGLSHLGFNIPPKVDVYWVGEAVPGPFYIEAEGTKSDFIMNSAKKLGYNLVDNSEMLKKIL' A
#
# COMPACT_ATOMS: atom_id res chain seq x y z
N MET A 1 -11.07 16.72 8.38
CA MET A 1 -12.38 16.09 8.17
C MET A 1 -12.28 14.59 8.51
N ILE A 2 -12.68 14.28 9.75
CA ILE A 2 -13.03 13.00 10.39
C ILE A 2 -12.28 11.70 9.98
N LEU A 3 -11.20 11.45 10.70
CA LEU A 3 -10.45 10.19 10.85
C LEU A 3 -11.14 9.20 11.82
N LYS A 4 -12.34 8.66 11.51
CA LYS A 4 -12.99 7.72 12.47
C LYS A 4 -13.41 6.34 11.98
N ASN A 5 -13.26 5.98 10.70
CA ASN A 5 -13.55 4.61 10.27
C ASN A 5 -12.67 4.17 9.09
N ARG A 6 -11.37 3.94 9.34
CA ARG A 6 -10.45 3.34 8.35
C ARG A 6 -10.70 1.82 8.20
N LYS A 7 -11.93 1.43 7.82
CA LYS A 7 -12.31 0.02 7.56
C LYS A 7 -11.40 -0.67 6.53
N TRP A 8 -10.83 0.11 5.60
CA TRP A 8 -10.06 -0.37 4.46
C TRP A 8 -8.61 -0.75 4.79
N GLU A 9 -8.03 -0.20 5.87
CA GLU A 9 -6.70 -0.61 6.36
C GLU A 9 -6.68 -2.04 6.88
N ASN A 10 -7.84 -2.57 7.27
CA ASN A 10 -7.94 -3.87 7.92
C ASN A 10 -7.51 -5.02 6.99
N ALA A 11 -7.76 -4.91 5.69
CA ALA A 11 -7.37 -5.93 4.72
C ALA A 11 -5.84 -6.01 4.57
N SER A 12 -5.18 -4.87 4.38
CA SER A 12 -3.72 -4.81 4.28
C SER A 12 -3.04 -5.27 5.57
N ARG A 13 -3.55 -4.80 6.72
CA ARG A 13 -2.96 -5.10 8.03
C ARG A 13 -2.95 -6.60 8.34
N SER A 14 -4.05 -7.31 8.10
CA SER A 14 -4.11 -8.76 8.37
C SER A 14 -3.20 -9.55 7.45
N THR A 15 -3.12 -9.20 6.17
CA THR A 15 -2.21 -9.85 5.21
C THR A 15 -0.75 -9.62 5.58
N ILE A 16 -0.34 -8.37 5.81
CA ILE A 16 1.06 -8.04 6.17
C ILE A 16 1.45 -8.69 7.50
N PHE A 17 0.56 -8.68 8.48
CA PHE A 17 0.78 -9.35 9.76
C PHE A 17 0.92 -10.87 9.59
N GLY A 18 0.12 -11.49 8.73
CA GLY A 18 0.29 -12.91 8.40
C GLY A 18 1.65 -13.20 7.74
N LEU A 19 2.04 -12.37 6.76
CA LEU A 19 3.32 -12.52 6.06
C LEU A 19 4.53 -12.37 6.99
N SER A 20 4.48 -11.47 7.97
CA SER A 20 5.59 -11.31 8.92
C SER A 20 5.84 -12.58 9.75
N HIS A 21 4.80 -13.37 10.03
CA HIS A 21 4.94 -14.65 10.75
C HIS A 21 5.46 -15.78 9.84
N LEU A 22 5.31 -15.65 8.52
CA LEU A 22 5.88 -16.57 7.54
C LEU A 22 7.35 -16.25 7.21
N GLY A 23 7.94 -15.23 7.87
CA GLY A 23 9.34 -14.84 7.68
C GLY A 23 9.56 -13.82 6.56
N PHE A 24 8.50 -13.19 6.03
CA PHE A 24 8.68 -12.06 5.12
C PHE A 24 9.18 -10.84 5.87
N ASN A 25 10.22 -10.21 5.34
CA ASN A 25 10.69 -8.91 5.84
C ASN A 25 9.81 -7.79 5.27
N ILE A 26 9.31 -6.91 6.15
CA ILE A 26 8.31 -5.89 5.83
C ILE A 26 8.96 -4.50 5.90
N PRO A 27 9.30 -3.86 4.75
CA PRO A 27 9.92 -2.53 4.75
C PRO A 27 8.95 -1.39 5.11
N PRO A 28 9.43 -0.14 5.24
CA PRO A 28 8.54 1.01 5.39
C PRO A 28 7.60 1.17 4.18
N LYS A 29 6.37 1.69 4.39
CA LYS A 29 5.37 1.95 3.33
C LYS A 29 5.11 0.76 2.41
N VAL A 30 4.60 -0.32 3.01
CA VAL A 30 4.29 -1.59 2.34
C VAL A 30 2.86 -1.69 1.81
N ASP A 31 2.06 -0.65 2.02
CA ASP A 31 0.68 -0.58 1.57
C ASP A 31 0.38 0.73 0.86
N VAL A 32 -0.23 0.62 -0.31
CA VAL A 32 -0.78 1.73 -1.08
C VAL A 32 -2.10 1.27 -1.66
N TYR A 33 -3.14 2.07 -1.47
CA TYR A 33 -4.48 1.76 -1.96
C TYR A 33 -5.18 3.04 -2.38
N TRP A 34 -6.03 2.93 -3.39
CA TRP A 34 -6.93 4.00 -3.81
C TRP A 34 -8.31 3.77 -3.19
N VAL A 35 -8.96 4.85 -2.79
CA VAL A 35 -10.35 4.85 -2.33
C VAL A 35 -11.09 5.93 -3.08
N GLY A 36 -12.15 5.53 -3.77
CA GLY A 36 -13.07 6.45 -4.43
C GLY A 36 -13.96 7.19 -3.46
N GLU A 37 -14.82 8.05 -4.01
CA GLU A 37 -15.85 8.75 -3.22
C GLU A 37 -16.88 7.77 -2.62
N ALA A 38 -17.68 8.28 -1.69
CA ALA A 38 -18.74 7.52 -1.03
C ALA A 38 -19.69 6.87 -2.06
N VAL A 39 -20.12 5.64 -1.76
CA VAL A 39 -20.87 4.78 -2.67
C VAL A 39 -22.29 5.31 -2.94
N PRO A 40 -22.83 5.17 -4.18
CA PRO A 40 -22.19 4.61 -5.37
C PRO A 40 -21.28 5.63 -6.07
N GLY A 41 -20.01 5.26 -6.25
CA GLY A 41 -19.00 6.08 -6.93
C GLY A 41 -18.30 5.30 -8.04
N PRO A 42 -17.60 5.99 -8.95
CA PRO A 42 -16.89 5.38 -10.07
C PRO A 42 -15.77 4.45 -9.60
N PHE A 43 -15.48 3.40 -10.37
CA PHE A 43 -14.35 2.51 -10.10
C PHE A 43 -13.01 3.19 -10.46
N TYR A 44 -11.88 2.64 -9.99
CA TYR A 44 -10.54 3.24 -10.14
C TYR A 44 -10.22 3.75 -11.56
N ILE A 45 -10.56 2.98 -12.60
CA ILE A 45 -10.29 3.34 -14.00
C ILE A 45 -11.20 4.49 -14.45
N GLU A 46 -12.49 4.40 -14.15
CA GLU A 46 -13.50 5.42 -14.47
C GLU A 46 -13.23 6.74 -13.76
N ALA A 47 -12.71 6.65 -12.52
CA ALA A 47 -12.33 7.78 -11.70
C ALA A 47 -10.94 8.36 -12.03
N GLU A 48 -10.30 7.87 -13.11
CA GLU A 48 -8.94 8.26 -13.51
C GLU A 48 -7.92 8.19 -12.36
N GLY A 49 -8.01 7.15 -11.52
CA GLY A 49 -7.22 7.05 -10.28
C GLY A 49 -5.69 7.10 -10.50
N THR A 50 -5.22 6.79 -11.71
CA THR A 50 -3.82 6.94 -12.12
C THR A 50 -3.34 8.39 -12.19
N LYS A 51 -4.24 9.36 -12.28
CA LYS A 51 -3.91 10.80 -12.22
C LYS A 51 -3.76 11.31 -10.79
N SER A 52 -4.00 10.47 -9.78
CA SER A 52 -3.78 10.85 -8.38
C SER A 52 -2.30 10.91 -8.05
N ASP A 53 -1.75 12.12 -7.92
CA ASP A 53 -0.36 12.34 -7.50
C ASP A 53 -0.03 11.65 -6.18
N PHE A 54 -0.97 11.61 -5.24
CA PHE A 54 -0.77 10.95 -3.96
C PHE A 54 -0.57 9.44 -4.11
N ILE A 55 -1.40 8.78 -4.92
CA ILE A 55 -1.31 7.33 -5.16
C ILE A 55 -0.04 7.02 -5.95
N MET A 56 0.22 7.75 -7.03
CA MET A 56 1.39 7.50 -7.87
C MET A 56 2.71 7.72 -7.11
N ASN A 57 2.81 8.79 -6.31
CA ASN A 57 3.99 9.03 -5.48
C ASN A 57 4.15 7.99 -4.36
N SER A 58 3.04 7.53 -3.77
CA SER A 58 3.08 6.50 -2.73
C SER A 58 3.47 5.14 -3.31
N ALA A 59 2.91 4.76 -4.46
CA ALA A 59 3.25 3.54 -5.19
C ALA A 59 4.72 3.54 -5.62
N LYS A 60 5.23 4.68 -6.11
CA LYS A 60 6.64 4.86 -6.44
C LYS A 60 7.55 4.64 -5.22
N LYS A 61 7.21 5.23 -4.07
CA LYS A 61 7.96 5.04 -2.81
C LYS A 61 7.92 3.60 -2.31
N LEU A 62 6.77 2.95 -2.39
CA LEU A 62 6.63 1.52 -2.07
C LEU A 62 7.55 0.68 -2.95
N GLY A 63 7.59 0.94 -4.26
CA GLY A 63 8.47 0.27 -5.20
C GLY A 63 9.96 0.41 -4.83
N TYR A 64 10.42 1.64 -4.55
CA TYR A 64 11.81 1.85 -4.10
C TYR A 64 12.12 1.13 -2.80
N ASN A 65 11.25 1.24 -1.79
CA ASN A 65 11.45 0.59 -0.51
C ASN A 65 11.54 -0.94 -0.65
N LEU A 66 10.76 -1.55 -1.54
CA LEU A 66 10.84 -2.99 -1.81
C LEU A 66 12.15 -3.40 -2.48
N VAL A 67 12.61 -2.63 -3.47
CA VAL A 67 13.87 -2.90 -4.18
C VAL A 67 15.05 -2.74 -3.23
N ASP A 68 15.14 -1.62 -2.52
CA ASP A 68 16.21 -1.33 -1.56
C ASP A 68 16.27 -2.40 -0.46
N ASN A 69 15.10 -2.81 0.04
CA ASN A 69 14.99 -3.87 1.04
C ASN A 69 15.43 -5.23 0.50
N SER A 70 15.05 -5.58 -0.75
CA SER A 70 15.50 -6.81 -1.39
C SER A 70 17.02 -6.83 -1.58
N GLU A 71 17.62 -5.71 -1.99
CA GLU A 71 19.07 -5.58 -2.13
C GLU A 71 19.79 -5.68 -0.79
N MET A 72 19.24 -5.09 0.27
CA MET A 72 19.78 -5.22 1.62
C MET A 72 19.74 -6.68 2.08
N LEU A 73 18.61 -7.38 1.91
CA LEU A 73 18.47 -8.79 2.26
C LEU A 73 19.46 -9.68 1.49
N LYS A 74 19.64 -9.44 0.19
CA LYS A 74 20.63 -10.17 -0.64
C LYS A 74 22.08 -9.99 -0.19
N LYS A 75 22.40 -8.91 0.54
CA LYS A 75 23.76 -8.65 1.03
C LYS A 75 24.06 -9.34 2.35
N ILE A 76 23.02 -9.69 3.12
CA ILE A 76 23.16 -10.26 4.48
C ILE A 76 22.80 -11.75 4.53
N LEU A 77 22.12 -12.27 3.51
CA LEU A 77 21.85 -13.70 3.28
C LEU A 77 22.88 -14.27 2.32
#